data_AF-A0A2G6F9U7-F1
#
_entry.id   AF-A0A2G6F9U7-F1
#
_cell.length_a   1.000
_cell.length_b   1.000
_cell.length_c   1.000
_cell.angle_alpha   90.00
_cell.angle_beta   90.00
_cell.angle_gamma   90.00
#
_symmetry.space_group_name_H-M   'P 1'
#
loop_
_entity.id
_entity.type
_entity.pdbx_description
1 polymer ?
#
loop_
_entity_poly.entity_id
_entity_poly.type
_entity_poly.pdbx_seq_one_letter_code
_entity_poly.pdbx_strand_id
1 'polypeptide(L)'
;MFIKTIACYCDSMICQLYFAKNYVINRTMNKNNVFVALTGLKTADEFEQFFQEILTPREFEEMKKRYRICLELSKGKTVQEVCKTCEVASATVVRGNRILKYGNGLLKKITQPKTE
;
A
#
# COMPACT_ATOMS: atom_id res chain seq x y z
N MET A 1 24.41 28.17 1.42
CA MET A 1 25.04 28.55 2.70
C MET A 1 24.27 27.83 3.81
N PHE A 2 24.88 26.79 4.39
CA PHE A 2 24.49 26.03 5.59
C PHE A 2 23.18 25.21 5.49
N ILE A 3 23.12 23.88 5.71
CA ILE A 3 23.92 23.00 6.57
C ILE A 3 24.03 21.60 5.95
N LYS A 4 25.26 21.09 5.81
CA LYS A 4 25.61 19.66 5.81
C LYS A 4 25.43 19.12 7.22
N THR A 5 24.55 18.15 7.47
CA THR A 5 24.66 17.10 8.52
C THR A 5 23.48 16.14 8.27
N ILE A 6 23.63 14.84 8.05
CA ILE A 6 24.38 13.85 8.80
C ILE A 6 24.91 12.79 7.83
N ALA A 7 26.22 12.55 7.93
CA ALA A 7 26.85 11.34 7.46
C ALA A 7 26.51 10.19 8.43
N CYS A 8 26.08 9.06 7.88
CA CYS A 8 26.22 7.75 8.51
C CYS A 8 26.97 6.90 7.45
N TYR A 9 28.30 6.98 7.43
CA TYR A 9 29.24 5.99 7.97
C TYR A 9 29.12 4.58 7.36
N CYS A 10 29.63 4.40 6.13
CA CYS A 10 30.36 3.19 5.73
C CYS A 10 31.17 3.50 4.44
N ASP A 11 32.47 3.76 4.60
CA ASP A 11 33.42 4.05 3.52
C ASP A 11 33.73 2.79 2.70
N SER A 12 32.85 2.46 1.76
CA SER A 12 33.31 1.81 0.53
C SER A 12 32.72 2.56 -0.67
N MET A 13 33.61 2.93 -1.59
CA MET A 13 33.32 3.59 -2.86
C MET A 13 32.31 2.82 -3.75
N ILE A 14 31.94 1.60 -3.34
CA ILE A 14 30.95 0.73 -3.97
C ILE A 14 29.51 1.21 -3.68
N CYS A 15 29.22 1.75 -2.50
CA CYS A 15 27.84 2.11 -2.11
C CYS A 15 27.32 3.35 -2.87
N GLN A 16 28.17 4.35 -3.11
CA GLN A 16 27.79 5.57 -3.82
C GLN A 16 27.49 5.32 -5.32
N LEU A 17 28.20 4.38 -5.95
CA LEU A 17 27.99 4.01 -7.35
C LEU A 17 26.77 3.08 -7.54
N TYR A 18 26.43 2.28 -6.53
CA TYR A 18 25.27 1.38 -6.60
C TYR A 18 23.93 2.14 -6.55
N PHE A 19 23.86 3.25 -5.81
CA PHE A 19 22.68 4.11 -5.76
C PHE A 19 22.55 5.03 -6.98
N ALA A 20 23.66 5.57 -7.50
CA ALA A 20 23.62 6.51 -8.62
C ALA A 20 23.21 5.88 -9.96
N LYS A 21 23.50 4.60 -10.19
CA LYS A 21 23.15 3.91 -11.46
C LYS A 21 21.66 3.54 -11.60
N ASN A 22 20.87 3.58 -10.52
CA ASN A 22 19.45 3.19 -10.56
C ASN A 22 18.47 4.37 -10.54
N TYR A 23 18.94 5.62 -10.42
CA TYR A 23 18.07 6.80 -10.32
C TYR A 23 17.78 7.49 -11.68
N VAL A 24 18.48 7.10 -12.75
CA VAL A 24 18.38 7.77 -14.06
C VAL A 24 17.81 6.80 -15.10
N ILE A 25 16.48 6.65 -15.13
CA ILE A 25 15.59 6.14 -16.21
C ILE A 25 14.16 6.34 -15.61
N ASN A 26 13.18 7.10 -16.11
CA ASN A 26 12.90 7.70 -17.40
C ASN A 26 11.82 8.79 -17.20
N ARG A 27 11.98 9.96 -17.83
CA ARG A 27 10.96 11.02 -17.94
C ARG A 27 9.88 10.59 -18.94
N THR A 28 8.94 9.78 -18.48
CA THR A 28 7.56 9.68 -18.99
C THR A 28 6.80 8.89 -17.94
N MET A 29 5.82 9.50 -17.27
CA MET A 29 4.97 8.81 -16.30
C MET A 29 4.03 7.85 -17.05
N ASN A 30 4.60 6.78 -17.61
CA ASN A 30 3.84 5.66 -18.13
C ASN A 30 3.34 4.88 -16.91
N LYS A 31 2.02 4.66 -16.81
CA LYS A 31 1.37 3.96 -15.67
C LYS A 31 2.12 2.68 -15.28
N ASN A 32 2.73 2.03 -16.27
CA ASN A 32 3.49 0.79 -16.12
C ASN A 32 4.73 0.93 -15.22
N ASN A 33 5.39 2.08 -15.16
CA ASN A 33 6.65 2.22 -14.44
C ASN A 33 6.48 2.07 -12.92
N VAL A 34 5.39 2.59 -12.36
CA VAL A 34 5.09 2.45 -10.93
C VAL A 34 4.74 1.00 -10.60
N PHE A 35 3.94 0.33 -11.43
CA PHE A 35 3.59 -1.08 -11.20
C PHE A 35 4.80 -2.01 -11.32
N VAL A 36 5.71 -1.76 -12.27
CA VAL A 36 6.96 -2.51 -12.39
C VAL A 36 7.85 -2.28 -11.16
N ALA A 37 7.96 -1.04 -10.66
CA ALA A 37 8.70 -0.77 -9.43
C ALA A 37 8.11 -1.52 -8.22
N LEU A 38 6.78 -1.55 -8.09
CA LEU A 38 6.09 -2.30 -7.03
C LEU A 38 6.36 -3.81 -7.10
N THR A 39 6.55 -4.40 -8.29
CA THR A 39 6.92 -5.83 -8.41
C THR A 39 8.32 -6.15 -7.90
N GLY A 40 9.18 -5.13 -7.73
CA GLY A 40 10.52 -5.30 -7.17
C GLY A 40 10.55 -5.44 -5.64
N LEU A 41 9.49 -4.99 -4.95
CA LEU A 41 9.36 -5.08 -3.49
C LEU A 41 8.96 -6.51 -3.10
N LYS A 42 9.66 -7.08 -2.11
CA LYS A 42 9.52 -8.49 -1.71
C LYS A 42 8.92 -8.67 -0.33
N THR A 43 9.09 -7.67 0.54
CA THR A 43 8.69 -7.76 1.96
C THR A 43 7.56 -6.78 2.27
N ALA A 44 6.75 -7.11 3.28
CA ALA A 44 5.68 -6.21 3.75
C ALA A 44 6.24 -4.86 4.21
N ASP A 45 7.42 -4.87 4.85
CA ASP A 45 8.09 -3.67 5.35
C ASP A 45 8.51 -2.72 4.21
N GLU A 46 9.02 -3.27 3.10
CA GLU A 46 9.34 -2.50 1.89
C GLU A 46 8.09 -1.84 1.28
N PHE A 47 6.96 -2.53 1.24
CA PHE A 47 5.69 -1.95 0.80
C PHE A 47 5.21 -0.86 1.76
N GLU A 48 5.31 -1.08 3.08
CA GLU A 48 4.91 -0.09 4.08
C GLU A 48 5.74 1.19 3.97
N GLN A 49 7.06 1.08 3.90
CA GLN A 49 7.96 2.22 3.73
C GLN A 49 7.64 2.99 2.43
N PHE A 50 7.45 2.27 1.32
CA PHE A 50 7.08 2.88 0.04
C PHE A 50 5.77 3.68 0.13
N PHE A 51 4.72 3.11 0.73
CA PHE A 51 3.44 3.79 0.84
C PHE A 51 3.46 4.94 1.85
N GLN A 52 4.26 4.86 2.92
CA GLN A 52 4.45 5.95 3.87
C GLN A 52 5.19 7.16 3.26
N GLU A 53 6.09 6.93 2.30
CA GLU A 53 6.79 8.02 1.60
C GLU A 53 5.92 8.72 0.56
N ILE A 54 5.05 7.98 -0.13
CA ILE A 54 4.24 8.52 -1.24
C ILE A 54 2.89 9.07 -0.77
N LEU A 55 2.27 8.44 0.24
CA LEU A 55 0.95 8.83 0.72
C LEU A 55 1.07 9.72 1.95
N THR A 56 0.08 10.60 2.12
CA THR A 56 -0.06 11.26 3.42
C THR A 56 -0.44 10.24 4.50
N PRO A 57 -0.10 10.47 5.78
CA PRO A 57 -0.47 9.55 6.86
C PRO A 57 -1.97 9.24 6.90
N ARG A 58 -2.81 10.23 6.59
CA ARG A 58 -4.27 10.07 6.53
C ARG A 58 -4.72 9.14 5.40
N GLU A 59 -4.12 9.26 4.22
CA GLU A 59 -4.45 8.40 3.08
C GLU A 59 -4.02 6.95 3.32
N PHE A 60 -2.85 6.76 3.94
CA PHE A 60 -2.37 5.42 4.31
C PHE A 60 -3.31 4.75 5.33
N GLU A 61 -3.75 5.48 6.36
CA GLU A 61 -4.74 4.96 7.32
C GLU A 61 -6.09 4.64 6.67
N GLU A 62 -6.58 5.51 5.78
CA GLU A 62 -7.83 5.26 5.05
C GLU A 62 -7.71 4.04 4.11
N MET A 63 -6.55 3.82 3.49
CA MET A 63 -6.27 2.62 2.70
C MET A 63 -6.35 1.35 3.55
N LYS A 64 -5.65 1.32 4.70
CA LYS A 64 -5.69 0.18 5.64
C LYS A 64 -7.11 -0.09 6.14
N LYS A 65 -7.85 0.96 6.50
CA LYS A 65 -9.24 0.87 6.95
C LYS A 65 -10.16 0.26 5.88
N ARG A 66 -10.02 0.69 4.62
CA ARG A 66 -10.78 0.11 3.49
C ARG A 66 -10.46 -1.35 3.28
N TYR A 67 -9.18 -1.73 3.32
CA TYR A 67 -8.77 -3.13 3.22
C TYR A 67 -9.40 -3.98 4.33
N ARG A 68 -9.36 -3.50 5.58
CA ARG A 68 -9.98 -4.18 6.73
C ARG A 68 -11.49 -4.35 6.57
N ILE A 69 -12.21 -3.33 6.12
CA ILE A 69 -13.65 -3.43 5.82
C ILE A 69 -13.91 -4.54 4.80
N CYS A 70 -13.15 -4.56 3.70
CA CYS A 70 -13.29 -5.58 2.67
C CYS A 70 -12.98 -6.99 3.19
N LEU A 71 -11.96 -7.13 4.02
CA LEU A 71 -11.59 -8.41 4.66
C LEU A 71 -12.68 -8.93 5.60
N GLU A 72 -13.31 -8.06 6.39
CA GLU A 72 -14.38 -8.48 7.30
C GLU A 72 -15.66 -8.84 6.52
N LEU A 73 -15.95 -8.11 5.45
CA LEU A 73 -17.06 -8.43 4.54
C LEU A 73 -16.80 -9.73 3.76
N SER A 74 -15.56 -10.05 3.38
CA SER A 74 -15.24 -11.31 2.68
C SER A 74 -15.41 -12.54 3.57
N LYS A 75 -15.30 -12.38 4.90
CA LYS A 75 -15.60 -13.41 5.91
C LYS A 75 -17.10 -13.65 6.11
N GLY A 76 -17.98 -12.94 5.39
CA GLY A 76 -19.43 -13.09 5.49
C GLY A 76 -20.07 -12.29 6.61
N LYS A 77 -19.34 -11.38 7.28
CA LYS A 77 -19.92 -10.49 8.29
C LYS A 77 -20.92 -9.52 7.69
N THR A 78 -21.97 -9.22 8.44
CA THR A 78 -22.99 -8.24 8.07
C THR A 78 -22.45 -6.81 8.15
N VAL A 79 -23.09 -5.88 7.44
CA VAL A 79 -22.71 -4.46 7.44
C VAL A 79 -22.68 -3.90 8.87
N GLN A 80 -23.63 -4.29 9.72
CA GLN A 80 -23.72 -3.81 11.10
C GLN A 80 -22.56 -4.30 11.97
N GLU A 81 -22.15 -5.57 11.84
CA GLU A 81 -21.02 -6.14 12.56
C GLU A 81 -19.70 -5.48 12.14
N VAL A 82 -19.53 -5.19 10.85
CA VAL A 82 -18.34 -4.50 10.35
C VAL A 82 -18.31 -3.05 10.83
N CYS A 83 -19.45 -2.35 10.90
CA CYS A 83 -19.51 -1.01 11.48
C CYS A 83 -19.01 -0.98 12.94
N LYS A 84 -19.42 -1.98 13.74
CA LYS A 84 -18.99 -2.13 15.13
C LYS A 84 -17.50 -2.48 15.24
N THR A 85 -17.02 -3.43 14.44
CA THR A 85 -15.64 -3.94 14.52
C THR A 85 -14.60 -2.96 13.97
N CYS A 86 -14.97 -2.18 12.97
CA CYS A 86 -14.08 -1.23 12.29
C CYS A 86 -14.33 0.23 12.70
N GLU A 87 -15.27 0.48 13.61
CA GLU A 87 -15.63 1.82 14.12
C GLU A 87 -15.88 2.84 12.98
N VAL A 88 -16.67 2.44 11.99
CA VAL A 88 -16.98 3.26 10.82
C VAL A 88 -18.47 3.39 10.58
N ALA A 89 -18.86 4.50 9.96
CA ALA A 89 -20.23 4.70 9.51
C ALA A 89 -20.67 3.64 8.49
N SER A 90 -21.95 3.27 8.55
CA SER A 90 -22.57 2.30 7.64
C SER A 90 -22.42 2.68 6.17
N ALA A 91 -22.49 3.98 5.83
CA ALA A 91 -22.24 4.47 4.48
C ALA A 91 -20.84 4.09 3.95
N THR A 92 -19.83 4.06 4.82
CA THR A 92 -18.46 3.66 4.44
C THR A 92 -18.37 2.15 4.19
N VAL A 93 -19.00 1.34 5.04
CA VAL A 93 -19.07 -0.12 4.83
C VAL A 93 -19.84 -0.48 3.56
N VAL A 94 -20.95 0.21 3.28
CA VAL A 94 -21.72 0.03 2.04
C VAL A 94 -20.88 0.38 0.81
N ARG A 95 -20.05 1.44 0.86
CA ARG A 95 -19.10 1.75 -0.22
C ARG A 95 -18.06 0.63 -0.39
N GLY A 96 -17.50 0.10 0.70
CA GLY A 96 -16.61 -1.07 0.66
C GLY A 96 -17.26 -2.32 0.05
N ASN A 97 -18.51 -2.60 0.42
CA ASN A 97 -19.27 -3.73 -0.11
C ASN A 97 -19.50 -3.61 -1.62
N ARG A 98 -19.77 -2.41 -2.12
CA ARG A 98 -19.88 -2.18 -3.58
C ARG A 98 -18.57 -2.51 -4.31
N ILE A 99 -17.41 -2.19 -3.73
CA ILE A 99 -16.10 -2.52 -4.31
C ILE A 99 -15.93 -4.05 -4.41
N LEU A 100 -16.35 -4.81 -3.40
CA LEU A 100 -16.27 -6.27 -3.44
C LEU A 100 -17.25 -6.91 -4.45
N LYS A 101 -18.46 -6.35 -4.59
CA LYS A 101 -19.49 -6.87 -5.49
C LYS A 101 -19.26 -6.52 -6.95
N TYR A 102 -18.80 -5.29 -7.23
CA TYR A 102 -18.74 -4.72 -8.58
C TYR A 102 -17.32 -4.33 -9.02
N GLY A 103 -16.31 -4.53 -8.18
CA GLY A 103 -14.92 -4.27 -8.54
C GLY A 103 -14.36 -5.34 -9.48
N ASN A 104 -13.07 -5.22 -9.77
CA ASN A 104 -12.32 -6.13 -10.66
C ASN A 104 -12.11 -7.56 -10.09
N GLY A 105 -12.70 -7.89 -8.95
CA GLY A 105 -12.58 -9.20 -8.30
C GLY A 105 -11.24 -9.50 -7.61
N LEU A 106 -10.20 -8.69 -7.80
CA LEU A 106 -8.87 -8.93 -7.22
C LEU A 106 -8.91 -8.90 -5.68
N LEU A 107 -9.58 -7.90 -5.10
CA LEU A 107 -9.76 -7.80 -3.65
C LEU A 107 -10.49 -9.01 -3.10
N LYS A 108 -11.53 -9.48 -3.78
CA LYS A 108 -12.26 -10.70 -3.38
C LYS A 108 -11.32 -11.91 -3.38
N LYS A 109 -10.49 -12.07 -4.41
CA LYS A 109 -9.52 -13.18 -4.50
C LYS A 109 -8.47 -13.15 -3.38
N ILE A 110 -7.95 -11.97 -3.04
CA ILE A 110 -6.90 -11.83 -2.01
C ILE A 110 -7.47 -11.98 -0.59
N THR A 111 -8.70 -11.52 -0.37
CA THR A 111 -9.36 -11.51 0.96
C THR A 111 -10.15 -12.78 1.28
N GLN A 112 -10.29 -13.69 0.33
CA GLN A 112 -10.95 -14.97 0.58
C GLN A 112 -10.12 -15.81 1.56
N PRO A 113 -10.73 -16.39 2.61
CA PRO A 113 -10.05 -17.41 3.38
C PRO A 113 -9.65 -18.52 2.42
N LYS A 114 -8.37 -18.90 2.42
CA LYS A 114 -7.92 -20.09 1.71
C LYS A 114 -8.60 -21.27 2.38
N THR A 115 -9.63 -21.81 1.74
CA THR A 115 -10.15 -23.13 2.09
C THR A 115 -9.07 -24.12 1.65
N GLU A 116 -8.30 -24.60 2.63
CA GLU A 116 -7.45 -25.79 2.48
C GLU A 116 -8.32 -27.04 2.32
#